data_AF-A0A7V9EK34-F1
#
_entry.id   AF-A0A7V9EK34-F1
#
_cell.length_a   1.000
_cell.length_b   1.000
_cell.length_c   1.000
_cell.angle_alpha   90.00
_cell.angle_beta   90.00
_cell.angle_gamma   90.00
#
_symmetry.space_group_name_H-M   'P 1'
#
loop_
_entity.id
_entity.type
_entity.pdbx_description
1 polymer ?
#
loop_
_entity_poly.entity_id
_entity_poly.type
_entity_poly.pdbx_seq_one_letter_code
_entity_poly.pdbx_strand_id
1 'polypeptide(L)'
;MLLQAIGEELGDELSLRGGTALNLLHLDFPRVSVDIDLDFVGTVDADEAGRRRPALLEQIQDLARGSGYEVIPERRATRGPIFGCTTTASKDIRHSLR
;
A
#
# COMPACT_ATOMS: atom_id res chain seq x y z
N MET A 1 -3.68 -12.75 1.37
CA MET A 1 -4.28 -11.39 1.51
C MET A 1 -3.31 -10.38 0.92
N LEU A 2 -3.75 -9.25 0.36
CA LEU A 2 -2.86 -8.29 -0.35
C LEU A 2 -1.63 -7.87 0.45
N LEU A 3 -1.80 -7.52 1.73
CA LEU A 3 -0.68 -7.12 2.59
C LEU A 3 0.39 -8.22 2.73
N GLN A 4 -0.02 -9.49 2.74
CA GLN A 4 0.90 -10.62 2.80
C GLN A 4 1.71 -10.72 1.50
N ALA A 5 1.05 -10.61 0.33
CA ALA A 5 1.73 -10.66 -0.95
C ALA A 5 2.73 -9.51 -1.12
N ILE A 6 2.37 -8.30 -0.65
CA ILE A 6 3.29 -7.15 -0.62
C ILE A 6 4.46 -7.41 0.32
N GLY A 7 4.22 -7.97 1.50
CA GLY A 7 5.28 -8.29 2.46
C GLY A 7 6.26 -9.36 1.97
N GLU A 8 5.77 -10.37 1.25
CA GLU A 8 6.58 -11.46 0.68
C GLU A 8 7.46 -10.99 -0.48
N GLU A 9 6.96 -10.10 -1.34
CA GLU A 9 7.66 -9.69 -2.57
C GLU A 9 8.44 -8.37 -2.42
N LEU A 10 7.99 -7.46 -1.55
CA LEU A 10 8.47 -6.07 -1.49
C LEU A 10 8.78 -5.59 -0.05
N GLY A 11 8.76 -6.49 0.94
CA GLY A 11 8.87 -6.14 2.36
C GLY A 11 10.14 -5.40 2.75
N ASP A 12 11.26 -5.65 2.05
CA ASP A 12 12.56 -5.03 2.36
C ASP A 12 12.65 -3.56 1.93
N GLU A 13 11.80 -3.13 1.00
CA GLU A 13 11.78 -1.77 0.45
C GLU A 13 10.65 -0.91 1.03
N LEU A 14 9.79 -1.48 1.88
CA LEU A 14 8.55 -0.87 2.33
C LEU A 14 8.40 -0.87 3.85
N SER A 15 7.89 0.23 4.39
CA SER A 15 7.51 0.38 5.79
C SER A 15 5.99 0.55 5.89
N LEU A 16 5.33 -0.28 6.71
CA LEU A 16 3.91 -0.15 7.01
C LEU A 16 3.70 0.95 8.05
N ARG A 17 2.88 1.96 7.71
CA ARG A 17 2.50 3.06 8.62
C ARG A 17 0.99 3.11 8.88
N GLY A 18 0.57 4.09 9.68
CA GLY A 18 -0.84 4.40 9.91
C GLY A 18 -1.53 3.55 10.97
N GLY A 19 -2.87 3.65 11.00
CA GLY A 19 -3.73 2.92 11.94
C GLY A 19 -3.65 1.40 11.77
N THR A 20 -3.32 0.93 10.56
CA THR A 20 -3.11 -0.49 10.26
C THR A 20 -1.89 -1.05 10.96
N ALA A 21 -0.75 -0.34 10.98
CA ALA A 21 0.43 -0.77 11.73
C ALA A 21 0.16 -0.85 13.25
N LEU A 22 -0.53 0.16 13.79
CA LEU A 22 -0.87 0.20 15.21
C LEU A 22 -1.84 -0.94 15.60
N ASN A 23 -2.84 -1.22 14.76
CA ASN A 23 -3.78 -2.32 14.97
C ASN A 23 -3.14 -3.71 14.83
N LEU A 24 -2.13 -3.87 13.98
CA LEU A 24 -1.45 -5.17 13.86
C LEU A 24 -0.49 -5.44 15.02
N LEU A 25 0.15 -4.40 15.57
CA LEU A 25 1.24 -4.55 16.53
C LEU A 25 0.84 -4.30 17.99
N HIS A 26 -0.19 -3.47 18.26
CA HIS A 26 -0.44 -2.95 19.61
C HIS A 26 -1.90 -2.93 20.06
N LEU A 27 -2.88 -3.10 19.16
CA LEU A 27 -4.29 -2.90 19.47
C LEU A 27 -5.16 -4.09 19.02
N ASP A 28 -5.81 -4.76 19.97
CA ASP A 28 -6.71 -5.89 19.73
C ASP A 28 -8.17 -5.40 19.51
N PHE A 29 -8.35 -4.39 18.66
CA PHE A 29 -9.65 -3.75 18.39
C PHE A 29 -10.34 -4.36 17.15
N PRO A 30 -11.69 -4.41 17.12
CA PRO A 30 -12.43 -4.72 15.90
C PRO A 30 -12.06 -3.71 14.82
N ARG A 31 -11.56 -4.16 13.67
CA ARG A 31 -10.92 -3.28 12.67
C ARG A 31 -11.82 -2.12 12.24
N VAL A 32 -11.35 -0.88 12.43
CA VAL A 32 -12.01 0.37 11.97
C VAL A 32 -11.25 1.04 10.81
N SER A 33 -10.14 0.48 10.31
CA SER A 33 -9.47 0.99 9.10
C SER A 33 -9.25 -0.09 8.05
N VAL A 34 -9.61 0.23 6.81
CA VAL A 34 -9.46 -0.59 5.60
C VAL A 34 -8.55 0.17 4.61
N ASP A 35 -7.58 0.94 5.14
CA ASP A 35 -6.57 1.66 4.36
C ASP A 35 -5.17 1.15 4.77
N ILE A 36 -4.31 0.89 3.78
CA ILE A 36 -2.94 0.40 3.98
C ILE A 36 -1.98 1.51 3.52
N ASP A 37 -1.31 2.14 4.47
CA ASP A 37 -0.30 3.17 4.21
C ASP A 37 1.09 2.52 4.14
N LEU A 38 1.77 2.65 3.00
CA LEU A 38 3.12 2.12 2.77
C LEU A 38 4.07 3.24 2.38
N ASP A 39 5.26 3.22 2.98
CA ASP A 39 6.33 4.16 2.68
C ASP A 39 7.53 3.44 2.10
N PHE A 40 8.09 4.01 1.04
CA PHE A 40 9.30 3.49 0.43
C PHE A 40 10.54 3.86 1.26
N VAL A 41 11.33 2.84 1.60
CA VAL A 41 12.55 2.94 2.41
C VAL A 41 13.77 2.27 1.75
N GLY A 42 13.65 1.85 0.48
CA GLY A 42 14.72 1.15 -0.24
C GLY A 42 15.97 2.00 -0.52
N THR A 43 15.89 3.32 -0.43
CA THR A 43 17.05 4.23 -0.53
C THR A 43 16.78 5.58 0.13
N VAL A 44 17.84 6.26 0.55
CA VAL A 44 17.81 7.64 1.06
C VAL A 44 18.03 8.69 -0.03
N ASP A 45 18.45 8.26 -1.23
CA ASP A 45 18.65 9.14 -2.38
C ASP A 45 17.32 9.40 -3.10
N ALA A 46 16.97 10.68 -3.24
CA ALA A 46 15.69 11.08 -3.80
C ALA A 46 15.55 10.81 -5.31
N ASP A 47 16.65 10.89 -6.07
CA ASP A 47 16.64 10.64 -7.50
C ASP A 47 16.56 9.13 -7.78
N GLU A 48 17.24 8.33 -6.98
CA GLU A 48 17.11 6.86 -6.98
C GLU A 48 15.69 6.43 -6.61
N ALA A 49 15.13 6.98 -5.53
CA ALA A 49 13.74 6.73 -5.14
C ALA A 49 12.77 7.12 -6.26
N GLY A 50 13.01 8.27 -6.90
CA GLY A 50 12.23 8.75 -8.05
C GLY A 50 12.27 7.78 -9.23
N ARG A 51 13.42 7.17 -9.51
CA ARG A 51 13.59 6.17 -10.58
C ARG A 51 12.98 4.81 -10.23
N ARG A 52 13.02 4.38 -8.96
CA ARG A 52 12.42 3.11 -8.50
C ARG A 52 10.89 3.16 -8.49
N ARG A 53 10.33 4.33 -8.17
CA ARG A 53 8.89 4.52 -7.93
C ARG A 53 7.98 3.95 -9.02
N PRO A 54 8.17 4.20 -10.33
CA PRO A 54 7.24 3.70 -11.35
C PRO A 54 7.14 2.17 -11.37
N ALA A 55 8.29 1.47 -11.32
CA ALA A 55 8.34 0.01 -11.32
C ALA A 55 7.77 -0.57 -10.02
N LEU A 56 8.02 0.07 -8.88
CA LEU A 56 7.47 -0.36 -7.58
C LEU A 56 5.94 -0.27 -7.58
N LEU A 57 5.39 0.81 -8.13
CA LEU A 57 3.95 0.97 -8.24
C LEU A 57 3.31 -0.06 -9.17
N GLU A 58 3.94 -0.37 -10.29
CA GLU A 58 3.46 -1.42 -11.19
C GLU A 58 3.40 -2.79 -10.48
N GLN A 59 4.47 -3.15 -9.76
CA GLN A 59 4.51 -4.38 -8.95
C GLN A 59 3.39 -4.42 -7.90
N ILE A 60 3.17 -3.33 -7.16
CA ILE A 60 2.08 -3.27 -6.16
C ILE A 60 0.71 -3.43 -6.82
N GLN A 61 0.51 -2.81 -7.99
CA GLN A 61 -0.75 -2.94 -8.73
C GLN A 61 -0.98 -4.37 -9.23
N ASP A 62 0.08 -5.07 -9.67
CA ASP A 62 -0.02 -6.45 -10.11
C ASP A 62 -0.34 -7.40 -8.95
N LEU A 63 0.28 -7.20 -7.79
CA LEU A 63 -0.06 -7.93 -6.57
C LEU A 63 -1.50 -7.65 -6.12
N ALA A 64 -1.98 -6.40 -6.26
CA ALA A 64 -3.36 -6.03 -5.98
C ALA A 64 -4.35 -6.74 -6.91
N ARG A 65 -4.12 -6.69 -8.22
CA ARG A 65 -4.93 -7.39 -9.23
C ARG A 65 -4.92 -8.90 -9.00
N GLY A 66 -3.75 -9.49 -8.76
CA GLY A 66 -3.60 -10.92 -8.44
C GLY A 66 -4.31 -11.32 -7.15
N SER A 67 -4.47 -10.39 -6.21
CA SER A 67 -5.23 -10.58 -4.98
C SER A 67 -6.74 -10.29 -5.12
N GLY A 68 -7.22 -10.00 -6.34
CA GLY A 68 -8.64 -9.75 -6.64
C GLY A 68 -9.12 -8.33 -6.32
N TYR A 69 -8.23 -7.35 -6.25
CA TYR A 69 -8.57 -5.95 -6.05
C TYR A 69 -8.65 -5.20 -7.38
N GLU A 70 -9.57 -4.24 -7.45
CA GLU A 70 -9.57 -3.24 -8.51
C GLU A 70 -8.56 -2.13 -8.17
N VAL A 71 -7.75 -1.74 -9.15
CA VAL A 71 -6.76 -0.67 -9.01
C VAL A 71 -7.33 0.61 -9.63
N ILE A 72 -7.57 1.62 -8.79
CA ILE A 72 -8.02 2.93 -9.23
C ILE A 72 -6.82 3.90 -9.23
N PRO A 73 -6.37 4.39 -10.39
CA PRO A 73 -5.25 5.33 -10.44
C PRO A 73 -5.68 6.71 -9.90
N GLU A 74 -4.96 7.22 -8.91
CA GLU A 74 -5.22 8.54 -8.35
C GLU A 74 -4.81 9.65 -9.34
N ARG A 75 -5.72 10.60 -9.60
CA ARG A 75 -5.44 11.78 -10.44
C ARG A 75 -5.05 12.94 -9.54
N ARG A 76 -3.77 13.10 -9.16
CA ARG A 76 -3.05 14.38 -8.86
C ARG A 76 -1.89 14.19 -7.87
N ALA A 77 -0.69 14.60 -8.28
CA ALA A 77 0.48 14.73 -7.42
C ALA A 77 0.47 16.09 -6.69
N THR A 78 0.44 16.09 -5.36
CA THR A 78 0.86 17.25 -4.57
C THR A 78 2.39 17.26 -4.48
N ARG A 79 2.97 18.41 -4.85
CA ARG A 79 4.41 18.70 -4.89
C ARG A 79 4.89 18.92 -3.44
N GLY A 80 5.47 17.91 -2.81
CA GLY A 80 6.04 17.99 -1.46
C GLY A 80 7.10 16.90 -1.22
N PRO A 81 7.97 17.01 -0.20
CA PRO A 81 9.10 16.09 0.01
C PRO A 81 8.69 14.70 0.53
N ILE A 82 7.40 14.49 0.79
CA ILE A 82 6.84 13.23 1.28
C ILE A 82 5.85 12.75 0.22
N PHE A 83 6.28 11.80 -0.61
CA PHE A 83 5.45 11.22 -1.66
C PHE A 83 4.71 9.99 -1.11
N GLY A 84 3.51 10.21 -0.56
CA GLY A 84 2.55 9.13 -0.34
C GLY A 84 1.90 8.73 -1.66
N CYS A 85 1.86 7.43 -1.95
CA CYS A 85 1.01 6.89 -3.01
C CYS A 85 -0.15 6.17 -2.34
N THR A 86 -1.32 6.80 -2.29
CA THR A 86 -2.53 6.15 -1.81
C THR A 86 -3.10 5.32 -2.94
N THR A 87 -2.75 4.04 -3.00
CA THR A 87 -3.44 3.09 -3.89
C THR A 87 -4.64 2.56 -3.14
N THR A 88 -5.82 3.11 -3.39
CA THR A 88 -7.06 2.58 -2.82
C THR A 88 -7.39 1.26 -3.53
N ALA A 89 -7.05 0.15 -2.89
CA ALA A 89 -7.47 -1.18 -3.29
C ALA A 89 -8.79 -1.50 -2.57
N SER A 90 -9.92 -1.21 -3.22
CA SER A 90 -11.24 -1.57 -2.69
C SER A 90 -11.58 -3.01 -3.08
N LYS A 91 -11.92 -3.85 -2.10
CA LYS A 91 -12.60 -5.12 -2.33
C LYS A 91 -14.10 -4.85 -2.24
N ASP A 92 -14.87 -5.17 -3.27
CA ASP A 92 -16.32 -5.00 -3.21
C ASP A 92 -16.90 -6.01 -2.20
N ILE A 93 -17.18 -5.56 -0.98
CA ILE A 93 -17.70 -6.38 0.13
C ILE A 93 -19.22 -6.64 -0.02
N ARG A 94 -19.87 -6.16 -1.09
CA ARG A 94 -21.32 -6.26 -1.31
C ARG A 94 -21.89 -7.67 -1.55
N HIS A 95 -21.13 -8.74 -1.35
CA HIS A 95 -21.63 -10.12 -1.47
C HIS A 95 -21.30 -11.08 -0.31
N SER A 96 -20.69 -10.62 0.79
CA SER A 96 -20.25 -11.51 1.89
C SER A 96 -20.98 -11.32 3.22
N LEU A 97 -22.13 -10.64 3.24
CA LEU A 97 -23.03 -10.65 4.39
C LEU A 97 -24.22 -11.57 4.08
N ARG A 98 -24.00 -12.87 4.32
CA ARG A 98 -25.05 -13.82 4.70
C ARG A 98 -24.64 -14.48 6.00
#